data_AF-A0A1F5XI05-F1
#
_entry.id   AF-A0A1F5XI05-F1
#
_cell.length_a   1.000
_cell.length_b   1.000
_cell.length_c   1.000
_cell.angle_alpha   90.00
_cell.angle_beta   90.00
_cell.angle_gamma   90.00
#
_symmetry.space_group_name_H-M   'P 1'
#
loop_
_entity.id
_entity.type
_entity.pdbx_description
1 polymer ?
#
loop_
_entity_poly.entity_id
_entity_poly.type
_entity_poly.pdbx_seq_one_letter_code
_entity_poly.pdbx_strand_id
1 'polypeptide(L)' 'MLGDGRYVFKVADNADKNSLKRAIESRYGVGVESVNIIAQRDKNRRRGQILGVKPGFKKAVVTLKAEDKIAEF' A
#
# COMPACT_ATOMS: atom_id res chain seq x y z
N MET A 1 -3.66 7.00 11.02
CA MET A 1 -4.77 6.84 10.06
C MET A 1 -4.74 8.03 9.11
N LEU A 2 -4.62 7.83 7.79
CA LEU A 2 -4.96 8.89 6.85
C LEU A 2 -6.48 8.85 6.69
N GLY A 3 -7.13 10.01 6.80
CA GLY A 3 -8.58 10.15 6.98
C GLY A 3 -9.45 9.35 6.00
N ASP A 4 -10.62 8.97 6.54
CA ASP A 4 -11.83 8.41 5.94
C ASP A 4 -11.70 7.90 4.50
N GLY A 5 -11.75 6.57 4.34
CA GLY A 5 -11.83 5.89 3.05
C GLY A 5 -10.50 5.65 2.34
N ARG A 6 -9.35 6.05 2.91
CA ARG A 6 -8.02 5.83 2.33
C ARG A 6 -7.20 4.80 3.11
N TYR A 7 -6.75 3.76 2.42
CA TYR A 7 -5.99 2.65 2.98
C TYR A 7 -4.61 2.55 2.33
N VAL A 8 -3.61 2.08 3.08
CA VAL A 8 -2.23 1.93 2.59
C VAL A 8 -1.82 0.46 2.69
N PHE A 9 -1.49 -0.12 1.54
CA PHE A 9 -1.03 -1.50 1.43
C PHE A 9 0.45 -1.55 1.08
N LYS A 10 1.18 -2.50 1.67
CA LYS A 10 2.50 -2.91 1.17
C LYS A 10 2.27 -3.89 0.03
N VAL A 11 2.87 -3.61 -1.13
CA VAL A 11 2.63 -4.38 -2.36
C VAL A 11 3.95 -4.90 -2.92
N ALA A 12 3.86 -5.91 -3.79
CA ALA A 12 5.01 -6.48 -4.47
C ALA A 12 5.63 -5.47 -5.46
N ASP A 13 6.92 -5.62 -5.73
CA ASP A 13 7.64 -4.70 -6.61
C ASP A 13 7.22 -4.78 -8.08
N ASN A 14 6.56 -5.86 -8.50
CA ASN A 14 6.00 -6.03 -9.85
C ASN A 14 4.51 -5.67 -9.94
N ALA A 15 3.91 -5.10 -8.88
CA ALA A 15 2.47 -4.85 -8.86
C ALA A 15 2.06 -3.64 -9.72
N ASP A 16 1.07 -3.86 -10.58
CA ASP A 16 0.41 -2.82 -11.38
C ASP A 16 -0.88 -2.31 -10.73
N LYS A 17 -1.28 -1.08 -11.08
CA LYS A 17 -2.49 -0.44 -10.54
C LYS A 17 -3.77 -1.23 -10.87
N ASN A 18 -3.87 -1.76 -12.09
CA ASN A 18 -5.07 -2.45 -12.55
C ASN A 18 -5.24 -3.80 -11.83
N SER A 19 -4.13 -4.53 -11.67
CA SER A 19 -4.09 -5.80 -10.93
C SER A 19 -4.43 -5.61 -9.46
N LEU A 20 -3.87 -4.56 -8.83
CA LEU A 20 -4.17 -4.20 -7.44
C LEU A 20 -5.63 -3.83 -7.24
N LYS A 21 -6.21 -3.04 -8.15
CA LYS A 21 -7.63 -2.66 -8.08
C LYS A 21 -8.52 -3.90 -8.05
N ARG A 22 -8.36 -4.80 -9.03
CA ARG A 22 -9.14 -6.04 -9.12
C ARG A 22 -8.94 -6.94 -7.90
N ALA A 23 -7.69 -7.10 -7.45
CA ALA A 23 -7.38 -7.94 -6.29
C ALA A 23 -8.04 -7.42 -5.00
N ILE A 24 -8.06 -6.11 -4.79
CA ILE A 24 -8.70 -5.49 -3.63
C ILE A 24 -10.22 -5.60 -3.71
N GLU A 25 -10.80 -5.31 -4.88
CA GLU A 25 -12.24 -5.46 -5.12
C GLU A 25 -12.70 -6.91 -4.89
N SER A 26 -11.96 -7.90 -5.41
CA SER A 26 -12.29 -9.32 -5.22
C SER A 26 -12.05 -9.82 -3.80
N ARG A 27 -11.00 -9.34 -3.11
CA ARG A 27 -10.64 -9.84 -1.77
C ARG A 27 -11.56 -9.28 -0.68
N TYR A 28 -11.94 -8.01 -0.80
CA TYR A 28 -12.67 -7.29 0.24
C TYR A 28 -14.11 -6.92 -0.15
N GLY A 29 -14.51 -7.13 -1.42
CA GLY A 29 -15.87 -6.84 -1.88
C GLY A 29 -16.21 -5.34 -1.91
N VAL A 30 -15.20 -4.47 -1.92
CA VAL A 30 -15.34 -3.00 -1.87
C VAL A 30 -15.12 -2.37 -3.23
N GLY A 31 -15.75 -1.23 -3.51
CA GLY A 31 -15.49 -0.43 -4.69
C GLY A 31 -14.26 0.47 -4.52
N VAL A 32 -13.29 0.35 -5.42
CA VAL A 32 -12.09 1.19 -5.42
C VAL A 32 -12.24 2.36 -6.41
N GLU A 33 -12.13 3.58 -5.91
CA GLU A 33 -12.15 4.80 -6.72
C GLU A 33 -10.80 5.04 -7.39
N SER A 34 -9.73 5.08 -6.60
CA SER A 34 -8.39 5.39 -7.10
C SER A 34 -7.29 4.60 -6.39
N VAL A 35 -6.22 4.30 -7.14
CA VAL A 35 -5.02 3.61 -6.64
C VAL A 35 -3.77 4.39 -7.02
N ASN A 36 -2.99 4.74 -6.00
CA ASN A 36 -1.72 5.44 -6.12
C ASN A 36 -0.58 4.57 -5.60
N ILE A 37 0.35 4.22 -6.48
CA ILE A 37 1.52 3.38 -6.12
C ILE A 37 2.75 4.27 -6.00
N ILE A 38 3.49 4.10 -4.92
CA ILE A 38 4.72 4.84 -4.64
C ILE A 38 5.79 3.84 -4.20
N ALA A 39 6.96 3.88 -4.82
CA ALA A 39 8.12 3.12 -4.36
C ALA A 39 8.80 3.86 -3.20
N GLN A 40 8.83 3.25 -2.01
CA GLN A 40 9.63 3.77 -0.91
C GLN A 40 11.08 3.31 -1.09
N ARG A 41 12.00 4.28 -1.12
CA ARG A 41 13.44 4.00 -1.16
C ARG A 41 13.89 3.23 0.07
N ASP A 42 14.95 2.47 -0.13
CA ASP A 42 15.72 1.86 0.93
C ASP A 42 16.30 2.92 1.86
N LYS A 43 16.51 2.52 3.12
CA LYS A 43 17.02 3.42 4.15
C LYS A 43 18.25 2.81 4.78
N ASN A 44 19.38 3.50 4.62
CA ASN A 44 20.61 3.14 5.32
C ASN A 44 20.38 3.25 6.83
N ARG A 45 20.77 2.20 7.55
CA ARG A 45 20.68 2.09 8.99
C ARG A 45 22.04 1.70 9.54
N ARG A 46 22.40 2.27 10.68
CA ARG A 46 23.64 1.96 11.37
C ARG A 46 23.33 1.43 12.75
N ARG A 47 23.97 0.33 13.14
CA ARG A 47 23.94 -0.21 14.50
C ARG A 47 25.38 -0.33 14.98
N GLY A 48 25.84 0.63 15.78
CA GLY A 48 27.23 0.70 16.24
C GLY A 48 28.20 0.83 15.06
N GLN A 49 29.08 -0.14 14.86
CA GLN A 49 30.01 -0.20 13.73
C GLN A 49 29.42 -0.84 12.46
N ILE A 50 28.28 -1.54 12.55
CA ILE A 50 27.68 -2.23 11.41
C ILE A 50 26.79 -1.28 10.61
N LEU A 51 27.09 -1.16 9.32
CA LEU A 51 26.24 -0.51 8.32
C LEU A 51 25.34 -1.58 7.68
N GLY A 52 24.04 -1.33 7.70
CA GLY A 52 23.05 -2.18 7.04
C GLY A 52 22.01 -1.33 6.29
N VAL A 53 21.22 -1.99 5.46
CA VAL A 53 20.19 -1.32 4.67
C VAL A 53 18.83 -1.89 5.07
N LYS A 54 17.87 -1.02 5.40
CA LYS A 54 16.47 -1.41 5.48
C LYS A 54 15.91 -1.40 4.07
N PRO A 55 15.47 -2.55 3.52
CA PRO A 55 14.98 -2.60 2.17
C PRO A 55 13.76 -1.69 1.99
N GLY A 56 13.72 -1.05 0.82
CA GLY A 56 12.56 -0.31 0.35
C GLY A 56 11.38 -1.25 0.09
N PHE A 57 10.22 -0.66 -0.19
CA PHE A 57 9.05 -1.42 -0.62
C PHE A 57 8.09 -0.51 -1.39
N LYS A 58 7.29 -1.09 -2.28
CA LYS A 58 6.17 -0.38 -2.88
C LYS A 58 4.99 -0.27 -1.91
N LYS A 59 4.43 0.94 -1.85
CA LYS A 59 3.20 1.27 -1.14
C LYS A 59 2.11 1.56 -2.14
N ALA A 60 0.92 1.02 -1.93
CA ALA A 60 -0.28 1.41 -2.63
C ALA A 60 -1.20 2.16 -1.67
N VAL A 61 -1.49 3.42 -1.96
CA VAL A 61 -2.54 4.20 -1.32
C VAL A 61 -3.80 4.04 -2.15
N VAL A 62 -4.86 3.53 -1.53
CA VAL A 62 -6.10 3.14 -2.17
C VAL A 62 -7.22 3.95 -1.56
N THR A 63 -8.01 4.60 -2.42
CA THR A 63 -9.21 5.34 -2.03
C THR A 63 -10.42 4.49 -2.37
N LEU A 64 -11.23 4.19 -1.37
CA LEU A 64 -12.51 3.49 -1.53
C LEU A 64 -13.62 4.49 -1.84
N LYS A 65 -14.72 3.98 -2.38
CA LYS A 65 -15.97 4.74 -2.47
C LYS A 65 -16.49 5.08 -1.07
N ALA A 66 -17.22 6.19 -0.96
CA ALA A 66 -17.64 6.79 0.32
C ALA A 66 -18.43 5.85 1.25
N GLU A 67 -19.11 4.85 0.69
CA GLU A 67 -19.94 3.89 1.42
C GLU A 67 -19.18 2.63 1.86
N ASP A 68 -18.00 2.39 1.28
CA ASP A 68 -17.23 1.18 1.51
C ASP A 68 -16.17 1.37 2.59
N LYS A 69 -16.15 0.45 3.56
CA LYS A 69 -15.13 0.37 4.62
C LYS A 69 -14.60 -1.03 4.71
N ILE A 70 -13.28 -1.16 4.83
CA ILE A 70 -12.66 -2.44 5.12
C ILE A 70 -12.61 -2.61 6.64
N ALA A 71 -13.29 -3.65 7.15
CA ALA A 71 -13.47 -3.91 8.58
C ALA A 71 -12.28 -4.61 9.27
N GLU A 72 -11.34 -5.19 8.49
CA GLU A 72 -10.24 -6.02 9.01
C GLU A 72 -8.94 -5.27 9.38
N PHE A 73 -8.96 -3.94 9.59
CA PHE A 73 -7.74 -3.14 9.82
C PHE A 73 -7.77 -2.24 11.06
#